data_AF-A0A4S1E486-F1
#
_entry.id   AF-A0A4S1E486-F1
#
_cell.length_a   1.000
_cell.length_b   1.000
_cell.length_c   1.000
_cell.angle_alpha   90.00
_cell.angle_beta   90.00
_cell.angle_gamma   90.00
#
_symmetry.space_group_name_H-M   'P 1'
#
loop_
_entity.id
_entity.type
_entity.pdbx_description
1 polymer ?
#
loop_
_entity_poly.entity_id
_entity_poly.type
_entity_poly.pdbx_seq_one_letter_code
_entity_poly.pdbx_strand_id
1 'polypeptide(L)'
;MYNSDLPSRAELPTSQQLRKSTFIAAIASLVILITVVLPSEYSIDPTGIGRAMGLTQMGEIKAQLAEEAAADAKAAAMPLSQPQVVTQPTPIQQPTPIAANPPAIAPSNINPALQNRTDQLSITLAPGQGTEVKMVMKAGAQANFSWTANGSILNYDTHGDGGGQSVSYEK
;
A
#
# COMPACT_ATOMS: atom_id res chain seq x y z
N MET A 1 21.18 55.56 2.43
CA MET A 1 22.42 54.94 1.93
C MET A 1 22.03 53.85 0.94
N TYR A 2 22.04 54.17 -0.35
CA TYR A 2 21.81 53.20 -1.42
C TYR A 2 22.92 53.39 -2.44
N ASN A 3 23.95 52.56 -2.36
CA ASN A 3 24.93 52.36 -3.43
C ASN A 3 25.08 50.85 -3.58
N SER A 4 24.24 50.26 -4.42
CA SER A 4 24.56 48.99 -5.04
C SER A 4 25.30 49.36 -6.31
N ASP A 5 26.61 49.22 -6.32
CA ASP A 5 27.42 49.42 -7.52
C ASP A 5 26.91 48.43 -8.58
N LEU A 6 26.35 48.95 -9.68
CA LEU A 6 25.92 48.10 -10.78
C LEU A 6 27.17 47.48 -11.41
N PRO A 7 27.20 46.16 -11.63
CA PRO A 7 28.35 45.50 -12.23
C PRO A 7 28.66 46.13 -13.58
N SER A 8 29.94 46.46 -13.78
CA SER A 8 30.39 47.02 -15.04
C SER A 8 30.33 45.94 -16.13
N ARG A 9 30.22 46.32 -17.41
CA ARG A 9 30.23 45.35 -18.53
C ARG A 9 31.48 44.46 -18.56
N ALA A 10 32.57 44.86 -17.88
CA ALA A 10 33.79 44.08 -17.72
C ALA A 10 33.67 42.92 -16.70
N GLU A 11 32.69 42.97 -15.81
CA GLU A 11 32.42 41.95 -14.78
C GLU A 11 31.36 40.93 -15.24
N LEU A 12 30.72 41.18 -16.38
CA LEU A 12 29.78 40.23 -16.97
C LEU A 12 30.53 39.08 -17.65
N PRO A 13 30.08 37.82 -17.47
CA PRO A 13 30.72 36.68 -18.11
C PRO A 13 30.69 36.82 -19.64
N THR A 14 31.80 36.46 -20.27
CA THR A 14 31.92 36.54 -21.74
C THR A 14 31.03 35.50 -22.42
N SER A 15 30.64 35.72 -23.68
CA SER A 15 29.85 34.75 -24.44
C SER A 15 30.53 33.39 -24.59
N GLN A 16 31.86 33.32 -24.49
CA GLN A 16 32.58 32.04 -24.43
C GLN A 16 32.41 31.34 -23.07
N GLN A 17 32.45 32.09 -21.97
CA GLN A 17 32.20 31.55 -20.63
C GLN A 17 30.77 31.04 -20.51
N LEU A 18 29.78 31.78 -21.02
CA LEU A 18 28.37 31.35 -21.04
C LEU A 18 28.16 30.06 -21.83
N ARG A 19 28.81 29.92 -23.00
CA ARG A 19 28.73 28.67 -23.79
C ARG A 19 29.38 27.50 -23.05
N LYS A 20 30.52 27.73 -22.40
CA LYS A 20 31.20 26.70 -21.60
C LYS A 20 30.35 26.24 -20.42
N SER A 21 29.78 27.17 -19.65
CA SER A 21 28.92 26.80 -18.50
C SER A 21 27.65 26.08 -18.94
N THR A 22 27.02 26.53 -20.04
CA THR A 22 25.83 25.86 -20.61
C THR A 22 26.15 24.42 -21.02
N PHE A 23 27.30 24.20 -21.66
CA PHE A 23 27.71 22.85 -22.06
C PHE A 23 27.99 21.94 -20.86
N ILE A 24 28.67 22.45 -19.83
CA ILE A 24 28.91 21.70 -18.59
C ILE A 24 27.59 21.37 -17.89
N ALA A 25 26.68 22.33 -17.79
CA ALA A 25 25.36 22.11 -17.20
C ALA A 25 24.56 21.05 -17.97
N ALA A 26 24.60 21.09 -19.31
CA ALA A 26 23.94 20.08 -20.15
C ALA A 26 24.51 18.68 -19.87
N ILE A 27 25.84 18.53 -19.79
CA ILE A 27 26.47 17.24 -19.44
C ILE A 27 26.06 16.79 -18.03
N ALA A 28 26.14 17.68 -17.04
CA ALA A 28 25.76 17.36 -15.67
C ALA A 28 24.29 16.91 -15.58
N SER A 29 23.39 17.57 -16.33
CA SER A 29 21.98 17.17 -16.40
C SER A 29 21.79 15.79 -17.01
N LEU A 30 22.57 15.43 -18.04
CA LEU A 30 22.53 14.11 -18.66
C LEU A 30 23.01 13.03 -17.70
N VAL A 31 24.06 13.31 -16.93
CA VAL A 31 24.56 12.40 -15.89
C VAL A 31 23.48 12.15 -14.84
N ILE A 32 22.86 13.21 -14.31
CA ILE A 32 21.77 13.08 -13.32
C ILE A 32 20.58 12.32 -13.91
N LEU A 33 20.22 12.58 -15.17
CA LEU A 33 19.15 11.87 -15.86
C LEU A 33 19.41 10.36 -15.86
N ILE A 34 20.63 9.95 -16.22
CA ILE A 34 20.98 8.54 -16.38
C ILE A 34 21.18 7.83 -15.04
N THR A 35 21.79 8.49 -14.04
CA THR A 35 22.18 7.83 -12.78
C THR A 35 21.18 7.98 -11.65
N VAL A 36 20.28 8.97 -11.74
CA VAL A 36 19.30 9.25 -10.67
C VAL A 36 17.87 9.11 -11.18
N VAL A 37 17.51 9.88 -12.22
CA VAL A 37 16.10 10.00 -12.65
C VAL A 37 15.59 8.72 -13.30
N LEU A 38 16.34 8.13 -14.23
CA LEU A 38 15.95 6.89 -14.90
C LEU A 38 15.83 5.71 -13.92
N PRO A 39 16.78 5.49 -13.00
CA PRO A 39 16.62 4.48 -11.96
C PRO A 39 15.43 4.73 -11.04
N SER A 40 15.27 5.96 -10.51
CA SER A 40 14.27 6.24 -9.47
C SER A 40 12.82 6.27 -9.95
N GLU A 41 12.59 6.68 -11.20
CA GLU A 41 11.24 6.85 -11.73
C GLU A 41 10.82 5.71 -12.66
N TYR A 42 11.76 5.13 -13.40
CA TYR A 42 11.44 4.18 -14.47
C TYR A 42 12.06 2.80 -14.27
N SER A 43 12.82 2.59 -13.18
CA SER A 43 13.54 1.33 -12.93
C SER A 43 14.60 1.00 -13.99
N ILE A 44 15.02 1.98 -14.79
CA ILE A 44 16.01 1.80 -15.86
C ILE A 44 17.37 2.25 -15.33
N ASP A 45 18.24 1.29 -15.03
CA ASP A 45 19.59 1.57 -14.52
C ASP A 45 20.67 0.98 -15.43
N PRO A 46 21.12 1.74 -16.46
CA PRO A 46 22.15 1.27 -17.37
C PRO A 46 23.54 1.26 -16.73
N THR A 47 23.72 1.96 -15.60
CA THR A 47 25.03 2.13 -14.94
C THR A 47 25.24 1.20 -13.74
N GLY A 48 24.16 0.64 -13.18
CA GLY A 48 24.18 -0.13 -11.93
C GLY A 48 24.26 0.72 -10.65
N ILE A 49 24.53 2.03 -10.77
CA ILE A 49 24.66 2.95 -9.63
C ILE A 49 23.31 3.12 -8.94
N GLY A 50 22.22 3.20 -9.70
CA GLY A 50 20.88 3.33 -9.16
C GLY A 50 20.51 2.15 -8.25
N ARG A 51 20.87 0.93 -8.64
CA ARG A 51 20.61 -0.28 -7.85
C ARG A 51 21.50 -0.35 -6.62
N ALA A 52 22.77 0.04 -6.74
CA ALA A 52 23.68 0.12 -5.59
C ALA A 52 23.21 1.14 -4.54
N MET A 53 22.59 2.23 -4.98
CA MET A 53 22.03 3.28 -4.12
C MET A 53 20.57 3.02 -3.69
N GLY A 54 19.94 1.93 -4.14
CA GLY A 54 18.54 1.60 -3.86
C GLY A 54 17.50 2.46 -4.61
N LEU A 55 17.92 3.31 -5.55
CA LEU A 55 17.04 4.15 -6.35
C LEU A 55 16.18 3.32 -7.31
N THR A 56 16.77 2.30 -7.94
CA THR A 56 16.04 1.43 -8.88
C THR A 56 14.89 0.69 -8.21
N GLN A 57 15.06 0.28 -6.94
CA GLN A 57 14.01 -0.37 -6.17
C GLN A 57 12.80 0.56 -5.96
N MET A 58 13.04 1.86 -5.75
CA MET A 58 11.95 2.85 -5.64
C MET A 58 11.15 2.94 -6.94
N GLY A 59 11.82 2.94 -8.10
CA GLY A 59 11.18 2.93 -9.41
C GLY A 59 10.31 1.69 -9.62
N GLU A 60 10.82 0.51 -9.22
CA GLU A 60 10.12 -0.77 -9.39
C GLU A 60 8.81 -0.77 -8.56
N ILE A 61 8.87 -0.27 -7.32
CA ILE A 61 7.70 -0.14 -6.45
C ILE A 61 6.67 0.82 -7.04
N LYS A 62 7.10 1.99 -7.54
CA LYS A 62 6.19 2.95 -8.18
C LYS A 62 5.47 2.33 -9.38
N ALA A 63 6.18 1.59 -10.22
CA ALA A 63 5.59 0.92 -11.38
C ALA A 63 4.54 -0.12 -10.96
N GLN A 64 4.84 -0.93 -9.93
CA GLN A 64 3.90 -1.92 -9.40
C GLN A 64 2.64 -1.26 -8.82
N LEU A 65 2.80 -0.19 -8.02
CA LEU A 65 1.69 0.57 -7.48
C LEU A 65 0.82 1.20 -8.56
N ALA A 66 1.42 1.71 -9.64
CA ALA A 66 0.69 2.30 -10.75
C ALA A 66 -0.14 1.24 -11.51
N GLU A 67 0.38 0.03 -11.65
CA GLU A 67 -0.33 -1.08 -12.29
C GLU A 67 -1.49 -1.60 -11.43
N GLU A 68 -1.27 -1.74 -10.12
CA GLU A 68 -2.32 -2.10 -9.15
C GLU A 68 -3.45 -1.07 -9.14
N ALA A 69 -3.12 0.22 -9.05
CA ALA A 69 -4.11 1.30 -9.10
C ALA A 69 -4.91 1.30 -10.42
N ALA A 70 -4.28 0.95 -11.55
CA ALA A 70 -4.95 0.83 -12.83
C ALA A 70 -5.88 -0.40 -12.89
N ALA A 71 -5.54 -1.50 -12.21
CA ALA A 71 -6.39 -2.67 -12.09
C ALA A 71 -7.64 -2.38 -11.23
N ASP A 72 -7.45 -1.70 -10.09
CA ASP A 72 -8.55 -1.29 -9.21
C ASP A 72 -9.52 -0.33 -9.90
N ALA A 73 -9.00 0.64 -10.65
CA ALA A 73 -9.83 1.57 -11.43
C ALA A 73 -10.70 0.82 -12.46
N LYS A 74 -10.18 -0.26 -13.06
CA LYS A 74 -10.95 -1.11 -13.99
C LYS A 74 -11.99 -1.95 -13.26
N ALA A 75 -11.65 -2.50 -12.10
CA ALA A 75 -12.59 -3.28 -11.28
C ALA A 75 -13.75 -2.40 -10.75
N ALA A 76 -13.47 -1.16 -10.35
CA ALA A 76 -14.46 -0.19 -9.89
C ALA A 76 -15.42 0.30 -10.99
N ALA A 77 -15.00 0.21 -12.26
CA ALA A 77 -15.84 0.55 -13.42
C ALA A 77 -16.77 -0.60 -13.84
N MET A 78 -16.63 -1.80 -13.26
CA MET A 78 -17.60 -2.87 -13.45
C MET A 78 -18.82 -2.62 -12.54
N PRO A 79 -20.07 -2.76 -13.03
CA PRO A 79 -21.24 -2.51 -12.20
C PRO A 79 -21.29 -3.50 -11.04
N LEU A 80 -21.00 -3.02 -9.83
CA LEU A 80 -21.32 -3.73 -8.60
C LEU A 80 -22.84 -3.89 -8.54
N SER A 81 -23.32 -5.11 -8.81
CA SER A 81 -24.66 -5.51 -8.40
C SER A 81 -24.67 -5.55 -6.87
N GLN A 82 -25.05 -4.44 -6.25
CA GLN A 82 -25.08 -4.30 -4.80
C GLN A 82 -26.11 -5.26 -4.19
N PRO A 83 -25.75 -6.09 -3.20
CA PRO A 83 -26.74 -6.70 -2.32
C PRO A 83 -27.39 -5.58 -1.51
N GLN A 84 -28.70 -5.37 -1.72
CA GLN A 84 -29.46 -4.40 -0.94
C GLN A 84 -29.49 -4.84 0.53
N VAL A 85 -28.82 -4.11 1.41
CA VAL A 85 -28.99 -4.26 2.85
C VAL A 85 -30.33 -3.61 3.22
N VAL A 86 -31.37 -4.43 3.31
CA VAL A 86 -32.68 -4.01 3.82
C VAL A 86 -32.58 -3.85 5.34
N THR A 87 -32.37 -2.63 5.81
CA THR A 87 -32.49 -2.27 7.22
C THR A 87 -33.96 -2.03 7.57
N GLN A 88 -34.68 -3.10 7.95
CA GLN A 88 -35.97 -2.97 8.62
C GLN A 88 -35.79 -3.23 10.12
N PRO A 89 -36.05 -2.25 11.01
CA PRO A 89 -35.98 -2.45 12.44
C PRO A 89 -37.29 -3.09 12.93
N THR A 90 -37.25 -4.36 13.32
CA THR A 90 -38.40 -5.04 13.94
C THR A 90 -38.23 -5.04 15.48
N PRO A 91 -39.26 -4.71 16.28
CA PRO A 91 -39.12 -4.46 17.72
C PRO A 91 -38.76 -5.72 18.52
N ILE A 92 -37.99 -5.53 19.58
CA ILE A 92 -37.60 -6.55 20.56
C ILE A 92 -38.86 -7.06 21.27
N GLN A 93 -39.26 -8.31 21.02
CA GLN A 93 -40.25 -9.04 21.82
C GLN A 93 -39.55 -9.97 22.80
N GLN A 94 -39.92 -9.83 24.07
CA GLN A 94 -39.45 -10.63 25.20
C GLN A 94 -40.07 -12.04 25.15
N PRO A 95 -39.29 -13.15 25.23
CA PRO A 95 -39.88 -14.49 25.15
C PRO A 95 -40.35 -14.99 26.54
N THR A 96 -41.63 -15.33 26.65
CA THR A 96 -42.13 -16.33 27.63
C THR A 96 -41.86 -17.76 27.13
N PRO A 97 -41.66 -18.74 28.03
CA PRO A 97 -41.09 -20.05 27.68
C PRO A 97 -42.14 -21.02 27.15
N ILE A 98 -41.83 -21.71 26.04
CA ILE A 98 -42.54 -22.93 25.62
C ILE A 98 -41.49 -24.02 25.42
N ALA A 99 -41.62 -25.08 26.22
CA ALA A 99 -40.82 -26.27 26.13
C ALA A 99 -41.27 -27.14 24.94
N ALA A 100 -40.31 -27.44 24.05
CA ALA A 100 -40.39 -28.57 23.10
C ALA A 100 -38.96 -29.00 22.72
N ASN A 101 -38.49 -30.12 23.29
CA ASN A 101 -37.42 -30.93 22.69
C ASN A 101 -38.05 -31.78 21.58
N PRO A 102 -37.42 -32.01 20.40
CA PRO A 102 -36.11 -32.71 20.24
C PRO A 102 -35.28 -32.24 19.00
N PRO A 103 -34.14 -32.85 18.60
CA PRO A 103 -33.23 -33.81 19.25
C PRO A 103 -31.82 -33.21 19.52
N ALA A 104 -31.12 -33.80 20.49
CA ALA A 104 -29.79 -33.40 20.90
C ALA A 104 -28.73 -33.65 19.80
N ILE A 105 -28.18 -32.56 19.25
CA ILE A 105 -26.79 -32.56 18.80
C ILE A 105 -25.96 -32.29 20.04
N ALA A 106 -25.13 -33.24 20.44
CA ALA A 106 -24.24 -33.10 21.58
C ALA A 106 -23.48 -31.76 21.49
N PRO A 107 -23.40 -30.96 22.56
CA PRO A 107 -22.51 -29.82 22.58
C PRO A 107 -21.09 -30.36 22.38
N SER A 108 -20.53 -30.12 21.20
CA SER A 108 -19.08 -30.11 21.09
C SER A 108 -18.65 -28.99 22.02
N ASN A 109 -17.94 -29.34 23.08
CA ASN A 109 -17.40 -28.41 24.06
C ASN A 109 -16.53 -27.39 23.32
N ILE A 110 -17.13 -26.30 22.84
CA ILE A 110 -16.38 -25.13 22.42
C ILE A 110 -15.89 -24.55 23.74
N ASN A 111 -14.61 -24.72 24.00
CA ASN A 111 -13.95 -24.17 25.17
C ASN A 111 -14.36 -22.68 25.31
N PRO A 112 -15.02 -22.25 26.41
CA PRO A 112 -15.49 -20.87 26.56
C PRO A 112 -14.35 -19.83 26.45
N ALA A 113 -13.10 -20.27 26.61
CA ALA A 113 -11.91 -19.45 26.37
C ALA A 113 -11.73 -19.00 24.90
N LEU A 114 -12.36 -19.66 23.92
CA LEU A 114 -12.27 -19.28 22.49
C LEU A 114 -13.36 -18.30 22.05
N GLN A 115 -14.44 -18.11 22.81
CA GLN A 115 -15.53 -17.21 22.43
C GLN A 115 -15.14 -15.72 22.52
N ASN A 116 -14.13 -15.39 23.32
CA ASN A 116 -13.69 -14.01 23.56
C ASN A 116 -12.22 -13.79 23.20
N ARG A 117 -11.63 -14.64 22.34
CA ARG A 117 -10.25 -14.45 21.92
C ARG A 117 -10.15 -13.15 21.12
N THR A 118 -9.39 -12.20 21.67
CA THR A 118 -9.05 -10.93 21.02
C THR A 118 -7.54 -10.87 20.89
N ASP A 119 -7.04 -10.79 19.67
CA ASP A 119 -5.62 -10.59 19.39
C ASP A 119 -5.43 -9.14 18.89
N GLN A 120 -4.33 -8.51 19.29
CA GLN A 120 -3.92 -7.20 18.79
C GLN A 120 -2.48 -7.29 18.30
N LEU A 121 -2.21 -6.68 17.14
CA LEU A 121 -0.91 -6.70 16.49
C LEU A 121 -0.55 -5.28 16.03
N SER A 122 0.66 -4.84 16.36
CA SER A 122 1.24 -3.59 15.87
C SER A 122 2.49 -3.91 15.07
N ILE A 123 2.53 -3.44 13.82
CA ILE A 123 3.63 -3.70 12.89
C ILE A 123 4.23 -2.36 12.48
N THR A 124 5.56 -2.26 12.48
CA THR A 124 6.27 -1.11 11.93
C THR A 124 6.84 -1.50 10.58
N LEU A 125 6.45 -0.78 9.53
CA LEU A 125 6.96 -0.98 8.18
C LEU A 125 8.00 0.09 7.86
N ALA A 126 9.16 -0.33 7.36
CA ALA A 126 10.08 0.58 6.69
C ALA A 126 9.48 1.05 5.35
N PRO A 127 9.95 2.18 4.79
CA PRO A 127 9.52 2.60 3.45
C PRO A 127 9.71 1.48 2.41
N GLY A 128 8.63 1.14 1.70
CA GLY A 128 8.64 0.08 0.67
C GLY A 128 8.54 -1.36 1.20
N GLN A 129 8.40 -1.55 2.52
CA GLN A 129 8.18 -2.87 3.11
C GLN A 129 6.69 -3.22 3.14
N GLY A 130 6.34 -4.43 2.69
CA GLY A 130 5.03 -5.03 2.90
C GLY A 130 5.03 -6.02 4.07
N THR A 131 3.85 -6.36 4.57
CA THR A 131 3.65 -7.46 5.53
C THR A 131 2.35 -8.16 5.24
N GLU A 132 2.30 -9.46 5.50
CA GLU A 132 1.07 -10.25 5.40
C GLU A 132 0.70 -10.79 6.79
N VAL A 133 -0.58 -10.71 7.16
CA VAL A 133 -1.10 -11.25 8.42
C VAL A 133 -2.12 -12.34 8.09
N LYS A 134 -1.75 -13.59 8.33
CA LYS A 134 -2.61 -14.76 8.06
C LYS A 134 -3.28 -15.24 9.35
N MET A 135 -4.57 -15.52 9.27
CA MET A 135 -5.34 -16.10 10.37
C MET A 135 -5.93 -17.45 9.94
N VAL A 136 -5.44 -18.52 10.54
CA VAL A 136 -5.96 -19.87 10.29
C VAL A 136 -7.20 -20.12 11.12
N MET A 137 -8.32 -20.44 10.46
CA MET A 137 -9.60 -20.67 11.10
C MET A 137 -10.16 -22.05 10.76
N LYS A 138 -11.00 -22.58 11.66
CA LYS A 138 -11.81 -23.77 11.35
C LYS A 138 -12.86 -23.42 10.29
N ALA A 139 -13.21 -24.37 9.44
CA ALA A 139 -14.28 -24.19 8.45
C ALA A 139 -15.58 -23.72 9.13
N GLY A 140 -16.19 -22.66 8.59
CA GLY A 140 -17.41 -22.05 9.11
C GLY A 140 -17.21 -21.11 10.32
N ALA A 141 -15.99 -20.95 10.83
CA ALA A 141 -15.71 -19.94 11.84
C ALA A 141 -15.67 -18.54 11.23
N GLN A 142 -16.06 -17.54 12.01
CA GLN A 142 -16.07 -16.13 11.62
C GLN A 142 -15.16 -15.35 12.58
N ALA A 143 -14.50 -14.32 12.06
CA ALA A 143 -13.67 -13.42 12.83
C ALA A 143 -14.00 -11.97 12.47
N ASN A 144 -14.17 -11.14 13.49
CA ASN A 144 -14.29 -9.70 13.33
C ASN A 144 -12.91 -9.09 13.52
N PHE A 145 -12.51 -8.20 12.63
CA PHE A 145 -11.23 -7.49 12.73
C PHE A 145 -11.40 -6.02 12.34
N SER A 146 -10.50 -5.20 12.85
CA SER A 146 -10.35 -3.79 12.48
C SER A 146 -8.87 -3.45 12.49
N TRP A 147 -8.42 -2.63 11.56
CA TRP A 147 -7.05 -2.15 11.54
C TRP A 147 -7.03 -0.64 11.33
N THR A 148 -5.94 -0.01 11.78
CA THR A 148 -5.68 1.41 11.59
C THR A 148 -4.22 1.59 11.21
N ALA A 149 -3.93 2.63 10.44
CA ALA A 149 -2.56 3.10 10.19
C ALA A 149 -2.35 4.45 10.88
N ASN A 150 -1.09 4.82 11.07
CA ASN A 150 -0.65 6.07 11.72
C ASN A 150 -0.93 7.35 10.89
N GLY A 151 -1.97 7.36 10.05
CA GLY A 151 -2.31 8.46 9.14
C GLY A 151 -1.67 8.37 7.75
N SER A 152 -0.87 7.35 7.48
CA SER A 152 -0.30 7.09 6.15
C SER A 152 -1.31 6.34 5.26
N ILE A 153 -1.28 6.61 3.95
CA ILE A 153 -2.03 5.80 2.96
C ILE A 153 -1.28 4.47 2.80
N LEU A 154 -1.94 3.36 3.14
CA LEU A 154 -1.46 2.00 2.88
C LEU A 154 -2.36 1.37 1.82
N ASN A 155 -1.74 0.73 0.82
CA ASN A 155 -2.44 -0.22 -0.02
C ASN A 155 -2.59 -1.52 0.77
N TYR A 156 -3.76 -2.15 0.65
CA TYR A 156 -4.07 -3.38 1.36
C TYR A 156 -5.03 -4.22 0.51
N ASP A 157 -4.87 -5.53 0.58
CA ASP A 157 -5.82 -6.50 0.07
C ASP A 157 -6.25 -7.43 1.20
N THR A 158 -7.47 -7.94 1.13
CA THR A 158 -7.97 -8.96 2.05
C THR A 158 -8.64 -10.06 1.26
N HIS A 159 -7.97 -11.21 1.20
CA HIS A 159 -8.48 -12.41 0.59
C HIS A 159 -8.48 -13.57 1.61
N GLY A 160 -9.28 -14.58 1.31
CA GLY A 160 -9.29 -15.83 2.05
C GLY A 160 -9.00 -16.99 1.11
N ASP A 161 -8.09 -17.87 1.51
CA ASP A 161 -7.81 -19.08 0.75
C ASP A 161 -8.69 -20.24 1.23
N GLY A 162 -9.51 -20.77 0.33
CA GLY A 162 -10.29 -21.98 0.55
C GLY A 162 -9.55 -23.24 0.11
N GLY A 163 -9.76 -24.36 0.81
CA GLY A 163 -9.30 -25.68 0.34
C GLY A 163 -7.84 -26.04 0.61
N GLY A 164 -7.18 -25.38 1.56
CA GLY A 164 -5.82 -25.73 2.00
C GLY A 164 -4.70 -25.27 1.05
N GLN A 165 -5.01 -24.40 0.10
CA GLN A 165 -4.00 -23.63 -0.64
C GLN A 165 -3.63 -22.40 0.18
N SER A 166 -2.38 -21.94 0.10
CA SER A 166 -1.94 -20.68 0.72
C SER A 166 -1.22 -19.90 -0.37
N VAL A 167 -1.79 -18.79 -0.82
CA VAL A 167 -1.06 -17.83 -1.66
C VAL A 167 -0.29 -16.92 -0.70
N SER A 168 1.03 -16.93 -0.77
CA SER A 168 1.87 -15.99 -0.02
C SER A 168 2.30 -14.87 -0.95
N TYR A 169 2.18 -13.63 -0.51
CA TYR A 169 2.69 -12.46 -1.21
C TYR A 169 4.07 -12.03 -0.69
N GLU A 170 4.80 -12.94 -0.03
CA GLU A 170 6.22 -12.70 0.25
C GLU A 170 7.02 -12.60 -1.04
N LYS A 171 7.85 -11.56 -1.10
CA LYS A 171 8.93 -11.41 -2.08
C LYS A 171 10.26 -11.65 -1.37
#